data_AF-A0A3A4N5A9-F1
#
_entry.id   AF-A0A3A4N5A9-F1
#
_cell.length_a   1.000
_cell.length_b   1.000
_cell.length_c   1.000
_cell.angle_alpha   90.00
_cell.angle_beta   90.00
_cell.angle_gamma   90.00
#
_symmetry.space_group_name_H-M   'P 1'
#
loop_
_entity.id
_entity.type
_entity.pdbx_description
1 polymer ?
#
loop_
_entity_poly.entity_id
_entity_poly.type
_entity_poly.pdbx_seq_one_letter_code
_entity_poly.pdbx_strand_id
1 'polypeptide(L)'
;MFDATITSLREWFDLRSNEKEFRTALLPSRIDLSPPEKLQQTAPSIIFKENTFVELGHPSAGSCSLCAATLEHSLVDDGRLTMLGPDIPESQGKVLPFAQVVIGSCTKDAGEISLAMDRIIHTSSQMDGYMLRSVPNRVWARVSREAAGSGFSLEKLGSQLRNSLKDQCPGITGIEVFFVTRCKEDVAALEGIIQPAREELEQIQTYQRLPDGTYECTTGLDCTECPEKPVCDNIREIISIRKGDRIITFARDGSRPTQETAKPEEPEK
;
A
#
# COMPACT_ATOMS: atom_id res chain seq x y z
N MET A 1 17.16 3.82 -11.55
CA MET A 1 17.15 3.80 -10.05
C MET A 1 16.72 2.42 -9.62
N PHE A 2 15.44 2.06 -9.80
CA PHE A 2 14.91 0.75 -9.39
C PHE A 2 15.16 -0.40 -10.39
N ASP A 3 15.95 -0.17 -11.44
CA ASP A 3 16.10 -1.07 -12.60
C ASP A 3 16.71 -2.42 -12.20
N ALA A 4 17.68 -2.42 -11.27
CA ALA A 4 18.31 -3.63 -10.77
C ALA A 4 17.32 -4.51 -9.98
N THR A 5 16.47 -3.88 -9.15
CA THR A 5 15.39 -4.58 -8.44
C THR A 5 14.34 -5.12 -9.41
N ILE A 6 13.94 -4.34 -10.42
CA ILE A 6 12.97 -4.78 -11.43
C ILE A 6 13.52 -5.97 -12.23
N THR A 7 14.80 -5.95 -12.59
CA THR A 7 15.48 -7.06 -13.28
C THR A 7 15.52 -8.31 -12.41
N SER A 8 15.95 -8.17 -11.14
CA SER A 8 16.00 -9.28 -10.19
C SER A 8 14.62 -9.89 -9.92
N LEU A 9 13.58 -9.05 -9.85
CA LEU A 9 12.19 -9.47 -9.72
C LEU A 9 11.76 -10.33 -10.92
N ARG A 10 12.04 -9.87 -12.15
CA ARG A 10 11.73 -10.60 -13.37
C ARG A 10 12.43 -11.95 -13.41
N GLU A 11 13.74 -11.98 -13.17
CA GLU A 11 14.52 -13.22 -13.12
C GLU A 11 13.93 -14.23 -12.12
N TRP A 12 13.49 -13.76 -10.95
CA TRP A 12 12.88 -14.61 -9.93
C TRP A 12 11.57 -15.26 -10.39
N PHE A 13 10.73 -14.52 -11.12
CA PHE A 13 9.50 -15.05 -11.72
C PHE A 13 9.78 -15.94 -12.93
N ASP A 14 10.74 -15.60 -13.78
CA ASP A 14 11.08 -16.37 -14.98
C ASP A 14 11.59 -17.77 -14.63
N LEU A 15 12.37 -17.90 -13.55
CA LEU A 15 12.80 -19.20 -13.00
C LEU A 15 11.64 -20.10 -12.57
N ARG A 16 10.46 -19.52 -12.33
CA ARG A 16 9.24 -20.21 -11.87
C ARG A 16 8.17 -20.31 -12.95
N SER A 17 8.45 -19.87 -14.17
CA SER A 17 7.49 -19.82 -15.28
C SER A 17 6.90 -21.19 -15.66
N ASN A 18 7.62 -22.27 -15.39
CA ASN A 18 7.18 -23.66 -15.65
C ASN A 18 6.41 -24.29 -14.48
N GLU A 19 6.25 -23.59 -13.36
CA GLU A 19 5.53 -24.12 -12.20
C GLU A 19 4.02 -24.12 -12.43
N LYS A 20 3.33 -25.14 -11.91
CA LYS A 20 1.88 -25.32 -12.13
C LYS A 20 1.03 -24.15 -11.62
N GLU A 21 1.50 -23.47 -10.58
CA GLU A 21 0.81 -22.35 -9.95
C GLU A 21 1.21 -20.99 -10.52
N PHE A 22 2.11 -20.97 -11.51
CA PHE A 22 2.49 -19.76 -12.23
C PHE A 22 1.46 -19.46 -13.32
N ARG A 23 0.95 -18.23 -13.33
CA ARG A 23 -0.03 -17.77 -14.32
C ARG A 23 0.35 -16.37 -14.79
N THR A 24 0.07 -16.10 -16.05
CA THR A 24 0.14 -14.74 -16.60
C THR A 24 -1.18 -14.38 -17.27
N ALA A 25 -1.54 -13.10 -17.21
CA ALA A 25 -2.71 -12.55 -17.87
C ALA A 25 -2.36 -11.18 -18.47
N LEU A 26 -3.08 -10.81 -19.52
CA LEU A 26 -3.05 -9.44 -20.05
C LEU A 26 -4.26 -8.69 -19.50
N LEU A 27 -4.01 -7.73 -18.62
CA LEU A 27 -5.02 -6.87 -18.05
C LEU A 27 -5.66 -6.03 -19.16
N PRO A 28 -6.99 -6.12 -19.34
CA PRO A 28 -7.66 -5.36 -20.38
C PRO A 28 -7.47 -3.86 -20.19
N SER A 29 -7.31 -3.15 -21.30
CA SER A 29 -7.31 -1.70 -21.32
C SER A 29 -8.74 -1.21 -21.14
N ARG A 30 -9.07 -0.78 -19.92
CA ARG A 30 -10.43 -0.44 -19.45
C ARG A 30 -11.41 -1.62 -19.51
N ILE A 31 -11.67 -2.21 -18.34
CA ILE A 31 -13.00 -2.75 -18.06
C ILE A 31 -13.77 -1.56 -17.51
N ASP A 32 -14.92 -1.24 -18.11
CA ASP A 32 -15.90 -0.41 -17.45
C ASP A 32 -16.37 -1.16 -16.19
N LEU A 33 -15.67 -0.94 -15.07
CA LEU A 33 -16.06 -1.42 -13.75
C LEU A 33 -17.14 -0.51 -13.15
N SER A 34 -17.96 0.15 -13.99
CA SER A 34 -19.25 0.69 -13.57
C SER A 34 -19.91 -0.37 -12.71
N PRO A 35 -20.06 -0.12 -11.38
CA PRO A 35 -20.77 -1.06 -10.55
C PRO A 35 -22.17 -1.22 -11.15
N PRO A 36 -22.76 -2.42 -11.17
CA PRO A 36 -24.19 -2.51 -11.43
C PRO A 36 -24.88 -1.50 -10.50
N GLU A 37 -25.83 -0.71 -11.02
CA GLU A 37 -26.49 0.46 -10.39
C GLU A 37 -26.92 0.30 -8.91
N LYS A 38 -26.90 -0.92 -8.37
CA LYS A 38 -27.19 -1.27 -6.97
C LYS A 38 -26.02 -1.14 -5.98
N LEU A 39 -24.78 -0.89 -6.41
CA LEU A 39 -23.63 -0.70 -5.52
C LEU A 39 -23.17 0.76 -5.40
N GLN A 40 -24.11 1.70 -5.41
CA GLN A 40 -23.84 3.06 -4.91
C GLN A 40 -23.97 3.06 -3.37
N GLN A 41 -22.97 2.53 -2.67
CA GLN A 41 -22.78 2.83 -1.24
C GLN A 41 -21.42 3.49 -1.03
N THR A 42 -21.51 4.71 -0.50
CA THR A 42 -20.48 5.76 -0.48
C THR A 42 -19.58 5.69 0.76
N ALA A 43 -19.11 4.51 1.16
CA ALA A 43 -18.05 4.35 2.15
C ALA A 43 -17.43 2.94 2.06
N PRO A 44 -16.10 2.77 2.21
CA PRO A 44 -15.48 1.45 2.24
C PRO A 44 -16.07 0.61 3.38
N SER A 45 -16.76 -0.48 3.02
CA SER A 45 -17.39 -1.37 3.97
C SER A 45 -16.33 -2.18 4.72
N ILE A 46 -16.28 -2.07 6.06
CA ILE A 46 -15.42 -2.90 6.89
C ILE A 46 -15.84 -4.37 6.75
N ILE A 47 -14.89 -5.27 6.43
CA ILE A 47 -15.15 -6.70 6.30
C ILE A 47 -14.81 -7.41 7.62
N PHE A 48 -15.86 -7.80 8.34
CA PHE A 48 -15.76 -8.64 9.54
C PHE A 48 -15.36 -10.08 9.20
N LYS A 49 -14.79 -10.79 10.19
CA LYS A 49 -14.20 -12.12 10.00
C LYS A 49 -15.22 -13.15 9.49
N GLU A 50 -16.46 -13.07 9.98
CA GLU A 50 -17.58 -13.92 9.57
C GLU A 50 -17.92 -13.79 8.07
N ASN A 51 -17.75 -12.58 7.52
CA ASN A 51 -18.06 -12.25 6.13
C ASN A 51 -16.86 -12.41 5.19
N THR A 52 -15.68 -12.73 5.72
CA THR A 52 -14.47 -12.97 4.94
C THR A 52 -14.57 -14.28 4.16
N PHE A 53 -14.30 -14.20 2.86
CA PHE A 53 -14.08 -15.35 1.99
C PHE A 53 -12.64 -15.84 2.06
N VAL A 54 -11.67 -14.94 1.94
CA VAL A 54 -10.22 -15.21 2.04
C VAL A 54 -9.53 -14.02 2.69
N GLU A 55 -8.49 -14.31 3.46
CA GLU A 55 -7.61 -13.30 4.06
C GLU A 55 -6.21 -13.41 3.44
N LEU A 56 -5.66 -12.28 3.01
CA LEU A 56 -4.37 -12.19 2.30
C LEU A 56 -3.41 -11.34 3.13
N GLY A 57 -2.18 -11.82 3.34
CA GLY A 57 -1.15 -11.03 4.01
C GLY A 57 -1.39 -10.83 5.50
N HIS A 58 -2.17 -11.71 6.13
CA HIS A 58 -2.32 -11.70 7.59
C HIS A 58 -0.93 -11.77 8.26
N PRO A 59 -0.68 -11.08 9.40
CA PRO A 59 0.63 -11.06 10.04
C PRO A 59 1.24 -12.43 10.34
N SER A 60 0.41 -13.47 10.56
CA SER A 60 0.88 -14.84 10.74
C SER A 60 1.37 -15.51 9.45
N ALA A 61 0.79 -15.17 8.30
CA ALA A 61 1.14 -15.71 6.99
C ALA A 61 2.28 -14.93 6.32
N GLY A 62 2.32 -13.60 6.51
CA GLY A 62 3.33 -12.71 5.97
C GLY A 62 2.88 -11.98 4.70
N SER A 63 3.38 -10.76 4.52
CA SER A 63 3.14 -9.97 3.33
C SER A 63 4.29 -9.04 3.00
N CYS A 64 4.36 -8.66 1.73
CA CYS A 64 5.26 -7.64 1.24
C CYS A 64 4.58 -6.81 0.14
N SER A 65 4.89 -5.52 0.08
CA SER A 65 4.47 -4.67 -1.04
C SER A 65 5.58 -3.75 -1.54
N LEU A 66 5.53 -3.40 -2.82
CA LEU A 66 6.39 -2.40 -3.44
C LEU A 66 5.66 -1.74 -4.61
N CYS A 67 5.78 -0.42 -4.71
CA CYS A 67 5.52 0.33 -5.95
C CYS A 67 6.83 0.95 -6.41
N ALA A 68 7.27 0.66 -7.63
CA ALA A 68 8.49 1.23 -8.18
C ALA A 68 8.31 1.59 -9.65
N ALA A 69 8.87 2.72 -10.06
CA ALA A 69 8.80 3.22 -11.43
C ALA A 69 10.18 3.22 -12.08
N THR A 70 10.24 3.14 -13.40
CA THR A 70 11.50 3.25 -14.15
C THR A 70 11.33 4.15 -15.37
N LEU A 71 12.42 4.80 -15.77
CA LEU A 71 12.52 5.49 -17.06
C LEU A 71 12.84 4.51 -18.20
N GLU A 72 13.30 3.30 -17.88
CA GLU A 72 13.59 2.27 -18.87
C GLU A 72 12.31 1.51 -19.23
N HIS A 73 11.66 1.95 -20.30
CA HIS A 73 10.38 1.38 -20.74
C HIS A 73 10.48 -0.11 -21.09
N SER A 74 11.64 -0.61 -21.51
CA SER A 74 11.81 -2.02 -21.87
C SER A 74 11.74 -2.98 -20.68
N LEU A 75 11.82 -2.47 -19.45
CA LEU A 75 11.73 -3.29 -18.22
C LEU A 75 10.30 -3.52 -17.75
N VAL A 76 9.29 -2.96 -18.44
CA VAL A 76 7.88 -3.03 -18.02
C VAL A 76 7.00 -3.49 -19.18
N ASP A 77 6.32 -4.61 -18.99
CA ASP A 77 5.34 -5.11 -19.96
C ASP A 77 3.97 -4.53 -19.62
N ASP A 78 3.55 -3.44 -20.28
CA ASP A 78 2.29 -2.76 -19.95
C ASP A 78 1.08 -3.72 -20.04
N GLY A 79 0.31 -3.74 -18.96
CA GLY A 79 -0.87 -4.58 -18.82
C GLY A 79 -0.56 -6.02 -18.41
N ARG A 80 0.70 -6.42 -18.26
CA ARG A 80 1.01 -7.77 -17.81
C ARG A 80 0.68 -7.94 -16.32
N LEU A 81 -0.01 -9.02 -16.02
CA LEU A 81 -0.21 -9.54 -14.67
C LEU A 81 0.50 -10.88 -14.55
N THR A 82 1.35 -11.04 -13.55
CA THR A 82 1.98 -12.31 -13.18
C THR A 82 1.50 -12.74 -11.81
N MET A 83 1.10 -14.00 -11.68
CA MET A 83 0.60 -14.57 -10.43
C MET A 83 1.34 -15.88 -10.12
N LEU A 84 1.71 -16.07 -8.86
CA LEU A 84 2.22 -17.32 -8.33
C LEU A 84 1.42 -17.76 -7.11
N GLY A 85 0.64 -18.82 -7.25
CA GLY A 85 -0.22 -19.35 -6.21
C GLY A 85 -1.71 -19.31 -6.57
N PRO A 86 -2.58 -19.69 -5.63
CA PRO A 86 -4.02 -19.76 -5.86
C PRO A 86 -4.64 -18.35 -5.99
N ASP A 87 -5.63 -18.23 -6.89
CA ASP A 87 -6.46 -17.03 -7.03
C ASP A 87 -7.59 -17.03 -5.97
N ILE A 88 -8.36 -15.94 -5.88
CA ILE A 88 -9.46 -15.76 -4.94
C ILE A 88 -10.48 -16.90 -5.01
N PRO A 89 -11.00 -17.32 -6.19
CA PRO A 89 -12.01 -18.39 -6.25
C PRO A 89 -11.53 -19.74 -5.67
N GLU A 90 -10.23 -19.96 -5.62
CA GLU A 90 -9.59 -21.20 -5.14
C GLU A 90 -9.25 -21.17 -3.64
N SER A 91 -9.63 -20.08 -2.95
CA SER A 91 -9.05 -19.70 -1.66
C SER A 91 -10.06 -19.56 -0.52
N GLN A 92 -11.27 -20.09 -0.68
CA GLN A 92 -12.32 -20.02 0.33
C GLN A 92 -11.85 -20.53 1.71
N GLY A 93 -12.03 -19.71 2.74
CA GLY A 93 -11.69 -19.99 4.13
C GLY A 93 -10.19 -19.97 4.44
N LYS A 94 -9.32 -19.67 3.46
CA LYS A 94 -7.87 -19.68 3.64
C LYS A 94 -7.35 -18.35 4.19
N VAL A 95 -6.23 -18.45 4.88
CA VAL A 95 -5.35 -17.32 5.21
C VAL A 95 -4.08 -17.51 4.42
N LEU A 96 -3.85 -16.69 3.40
CA LEU A 96 -2.74 -16.82 2.47
C LEU A 96 -1.68 -15.73 2.72
N PRO A 97 -0.40 -16.03 2.47
CA PRO A 97 0.62 -14.99 2.35
C PRO A 97 0.30 -14.10 1.15
N PHE A 98 0.83 -12.87 1.12
CA PHE A 98 0.53 -11.95 0.02
C PHE A 98 1.70 -11.02 -0.33
N ALA A 99 2.26 -11.18 -1.52
CA ALA A 99 3.11 -10.18 -2.16
C ALA A 99 2.29 -9.39 -3.17
N GLN A 100 2.36 -8.06 -3.11
CA GLN A 100 1.80 -7.15 -4.11
C GLN A 100 2.90 -6.20 -4.60
N VAL A 101 3.42 -6.47 -5.79
CA VAL A 101 4.45 -5.62 -6.42
C VAL A 101 3.88 -5.02 -7.69
N VAL A 102 4.00 -3.69 -7.82
CA VAL A 102 3.53 -2.95 -9.00
C VAL A 102 4.69 -2.15 -9.55
N ILE A 103 5.04 -2.44 -10.81
CA ILE A 103 6.12 -1.75 -11.52
C ILE A 103 5.53 -0.87 -12.61
N GLY A 104 6.00 0.37 -12.71
CA GLY A 104 5.57 1.32 -13.72
C GLY A 104 6.71 1.79 -14.62
N SER A 105 6.47 2.00 -15.91
CA SER A 105 7.37 2.80 -16.74
C SER A 105 6.84 4.23 -16.83
N CYS A 106 7.72 5.22 -16.78
CA CYS A 106 7.32 6.63 -16.65
C CYS A 106 8.21 7.57 -17.47
N THR A 107 7.74 8.82 -17.65
CA THR A 107 8.49 9.87 -18.37
C THR A 107 9.03 10.97 -17.45
N LYS A 108 8.86 10.82 -16.14
CA LYS A 108 9.22 11.81 -15.10
C LYS A 108 10.15 11.17 -14.07
N ASP A 109 10.49 11.92 -13.02
CA ASP A 109 11.32 11.39 -11.94
C ASP A 109 10.77 10.07 -11.37
N ALA A 110 11.57 9.01 -11.46
CA ALA A 110 11.16 7.67 -11.09
C ALA A 110 10.89 7.54 -9.58
N GLY A 111 11.63 8.27 -8.74
CA GLY A 111 11.43 8.28 -7.29
C GLY A 111 10.10 8.91 -6.91
N GLU A 112 9.81 10.10 -7.44
CA GLU A 112 8.56 10.81 -7.21
C GLU A 112 7.34 10.01 -7.71
N ILE A 113 7.44 9.44 -8.91
CA ILE A 113 6.37 8.60 -9.48
C ILE A 113 6.16 7.34 -8.62
N SER A 114 7.22 6.70 -8.14
CA SER A 114 7.11 5.52 -7.26
C SER A 114 6.38 5.85 -5.95
N LEU A 115 6.71 6.99 -5.32
CA LEU A 115 6.02 7.45 -4.11
C LEU A 115 4.56 7.82 -4.38
N ALA A 116 4.26 8.42 -5.54
CA ALA A 116 2.89 8.71 -5.96
C ALA A 116 2.08 7.42 -6.20
N MET A 117 2.68 6.42 -6.86
CA MET A 117 2.07 5.11 -7.09
C MET A 117 1.69 4.43 -5.78
N ASP A 118 2.60 4.42 -4.81
CA ASP A 118 2.38 3.83 -3.49
C ASP A 118 1.17 4.45 -2.76
N ARG A 119 1.11 5.79 -2.75
CA ARG A 119 -0.02 6.55 -2.17
C ARG A 119 -1.35 6.24 -2.85
N ILE A 120 -1.36 6.20 -4.19
CA ILE A 120 -2.56 5.93 -4.97
C ILE A 120 -3.05 4.51 -4.70
N ILE A 121 -2.16 3.51 -4.71
CA ILE A 121 -2.55 2.12 -4.46
C ILE A 121 -3.13 1.96 -3.07
N HIS A 122 -2.55 2.57 -2.03
CA HIS A 122 -3.08 2.45 -0.68
C HIS A 122 -4.45 3.11 -0.48
N THR A 123 -4.77 4.16 -1.23
CA THR A 123 -6.06 4.87 -1.14
C THR A 123 -7.12 4.31 -2.09
N SER A 124 -6.74 3.92 -3.31
CA SER A 124 -7.65 3.50 -4.39
C SER A 124 -7.89 1.98 -4.47
N SER A 125 -7.15 1.16 -3.70
CA SER A 125 -7.38 -0.28 -3.69
C SER A 125 -8.63 -0.69 -2.93
N GLN A 126 -9.18 0.19 -2.07
CA GLN A 126 -10.43 -0.08 -1.36
C GLN A 126 -11.58 -0.11 -2.37
N MET A 127 -12.26 -1.25 -2.46
CA MET A 127 -13.43 -1.42 -3.32
C MET A 127 -14.47 -2.28 -2.62
N ASP A 128 -15.69 -2.30 -3.15
CA ASP A 128 -16.78 -3.02 -2.52
C ASP A 128 -16.43 -4.50 -2.37
N GLY A 129 -16.43 -4.95 -1.12
CA GLY A 129 -16.09 -6.31 -0.76
C GLY A 129 -14.60 -6.68 -0.87
N TYR A 130 -13.68 -5.71 -1.03
CA TYR A 130 -12.24 -5.86 -0.82
C TYR A 130 -11.71 -4.76 0.13
N MET A 131 -11.31 -5.17 1.32
CA MET A 131 -10.76 -4.28 2.35
C MET A 131 -9.25 -4.44 2.39
N LEU A 132 -8.51 -3.35 2.17
CA LEU A 132 -7.06 -3.29 2.32
C LEU A 132 -6.68 -2.51 3.58
N ARG A 133 -5.88 -3.11 4.45
CA ARG A 133 -5.12 -2.40 5.47
C ARG A 133 -3.65 -2.46 5.11
N SER A 134 -3.01 -1.30 5.02
CA SER A 134 -1.58 -1.21 4.79
C SER A 134 -0.90 -0.48 5.94
N VAL A 135 0.32 -0.93 6.21
CA VAL A 135 1.37 -0.15 6.85
C VAL A 135 2.52 -0.09 5.84
N PRO A 136 3.52 0.80 5.99
CA PRO A 136 4.65 0.82 5.08
C PRO A 136 5.18 -0.60 4.84
N ASN A 137 5.39 -0.95 3.56
CA ASN A 137 5.95 -2.22 3.10
C ASN A 137 5.10 -3.49 3.33
N ARG A 138 3.93 -3.39 3.97
CA ARG A 138 3.07 -4.56 4.26
C ARG A 138 1.61 -4.29 3.95
N VAL A 139 0.98 -5.29 3.38
CA VAL A 139 -0.44 -5.29 3.03
C VAL A 139 -1.17 -6.42 3.73
N TRP A 140 -2.37 -6.14 4.22
CA TRP A 140 -3.29 -7.12 4.77
C TRP A 140 -4.66 -6.86 4.19
N ALA A 141 -5.15 -7.77 3.36
CA ALA A 141 -6.41 -7.65 2.69
C ALA A 141 -7.42 -8.73 3.11
N ARG A 142 -8.71 -8.39 3.02
CA ARG A 142 -9.82 -9.33 3.10
C ARG A 142 -10.69 -9.18 1.87
N VAL A 143 -11.12 -10.31 1.32
CA VAL A 143 -12.18 -10.36 0.31
C VAL A 143 -13.44 -10.88 0.99
N SER A 144 -14.58 -10.24 0.75
CA SER A 144 -15.88 -10.67 1.27
C SER A 144 -16.44 -11.87 0.49
N ARG A 145 -17.33 -12.65 1.12
CA ARG A 145 -18.06 -13.74 0.45
C ARG A 145 -18.90 -13.24 -0.73
N GLU A 146 -19.46 -12.04 -0.62
CA GLU A 146 -20.27 -11.42 -1.67
C GLU A 146 -19.44 -11.06 -2.90
N ALA A 147 -18.29 -10.41 -2.71
CA ALA A 147 -17.38 -10.08 -3.80
C ALA A 147 -16.85 -11.35 -4.48
N ALA A 148 -16.42 -12.35 -3.70
CA ALA A 148 -15.98 -13.63 -4.24
C ALA A 148 -17.09 -14.33 -5.05
N GLY A 149 -18.33 -14.32 -4.53
CA GLY A 149 -19.51 -14.86 -5.23
C GLY A 149 -19.87 -14.09 -6.51
N SER A 150 -19.53 -12.80 -6.58
CA SER A 150 -19.68 -11.95 -7.76
C SER A 150 -18.51 -12.05 -8.75
N GLY A 151 -17.62 -13.03 -8.54
CA GLY A 151 -16.48 -13.31 -9.40
C GLY A 151 -15.30 -12.36 -9.21
N PHE A 152 -15.07 -11.85 -8.00
CA PHE A 152 -13.84 -11.13 -7.67
C PHE A 152 -12.61 -12.05 -7.83
N SER A 153 -11.55 -11.55 -8.46
CA SER A 153 -10.29 -12.26 -8.71
C SER A 153 -9.10 -11.33 -8.59
N LEU A 154 -7.89 -11.89 -8.47
CA LEU A 154 -6.65 -11.11 -8.51
C LEU A 154 -6.47 -10.41 -9.86
N GLU A 155 -7.00 -10.95 -10.96
CA GLU A 155 -7.01 -10.27 -12.25
C GLU A 155 -7.84 -8.98 -12.23
N LYS A 156 -9.02 -9.00 -11.57
CA LYS A 156 -9.83 -7.80 -11.37
C LYS A 156 -9.14 -6.78 -10.47
N LEU A 157 -8.49 -7.25 -9.39
CA LEU A 157 -7.68 -6.39 -8.53
C LEU A 157 -6.55 -5.73 -9.34
N GLY A 158 -5.75 -6.50 -10.08
CA GLY A 158 -4.67 -5.99 -10.92
C GLY A 158 -5.15 -4.99 -11.97
N SER A 159 -6.30 -5.27 -12.60
CA SER A 159 -6.95 -4.35 -13.54
C SER A 159 -7.29 -3.02 -12.89
N GLN A 160 -7.86 -3.05 -11.68
CA GLN A 160 -8.20 -1.85 -10.93
C GLN A 160 -6.96 -1.06 -10.52
N LEU A 161 -5.91 -1.73 -10.01
CA LEU A 161 -4.64 -1.06 -9.67
C LEU A 161 -4.06 -0.34 -10.88
N ARG A 162 -4.00 -1.03 -12.04
CA ARG A 162 -3.52 -0.44 -13.29
C ARG A 162 -4.34 0.77 -13.71
N ASN A 163 -5.67 0.67 -13.70
CA ASN A 163 -6.54 1.77 -14.10
C ASN A 163 -6.40 2.97 -13.17
N SER A 164 -6.48 2.75 -11.85
CA SER A 164 -6.31 3.81 -10.84
C SER A 164 -4.98 4.56 -11.00
N LEU A 165 -3.89 3.83 -11.22
CA LEU A 165 -2.58 4.43 -11.42
C LEU A 165 -2.48 5.21 -12.75
N LYS A 166 -2.99 4.67 -13.86
CA LYS A 166 -3.00 5.41 -15.14
C LYS A 166 -3.88 6.67 -15.08
N ASP A 167 -4.96 6.64 -14.32
CA ASP A 167 -5.87 7.76 -14.18
C ASP A 167 -5.34 8.84 -13.21
N GLN A 168 -4.68 8.43 -12.12
CA GLN A 168 -4.33 9.33 -11.01
C GLN A 168 -2.84 9.69 -10.93
N CYS A 169 -1.95 9.04 -11.69
CA CYS A 169 -0.51 9.28 -11.66
C CYS A 169 0.02 9.82 -13.02
N PRO A 170 0.04 11.14 -13.24
CA PRO A 170 0.47 11.73 -14.50
C PRO A 170 1.96 11.47 -14.78
N GLY A 171 2.24 10.81 -15.91
CA GLY A 171 3.60 10.48 -16.33
C GLY A 171 3.89 8.98 -16.37
N ILE A 172 2.98 8.14 -15.87
CA ILE A 172 3.01 6.69 -16.11
C ILE A 172 2.64 6.40 -17.56
N THR A 173 3.38 5.49 -18.18
CA THR A 173 3.20 5.03 -19.57
C THR A 173 2.84 3.56 -19.64
N GLY A 174 3.40 2.73 -18.75
CA GLY A 174 3.10 1.31 -18.65
C GLY A 174 3.03 0.86 -17.19
N ILE A 175 2.24 -0.17 -16.93
CA ILE A 175 2.11 -0.79 -15.60
C ILE A 175 2.10 -2.30 -15.73
N GLU A 176 2.89 -2.95 -14.89
CA GLU A 176 2.93 -4.39 -14.70
C GLU A 176 2.67 -4.74 -13.23
N VAL A 177 1.91 -5.80 -13.00
CA VAL A 177 1.48 -6.22 -11.66
C VAL A 177 1.96 -7.65 -11.38
N PHE A 178 2.44 -7.87 -10.16
CA PHE A 178 2.86 -9.17 -9.66
C PHE A 178 2.14 -9.49 -8.35
N PHE A 179 1.51 -10.66 -8.28
CA PHE A 179 0.92 -11.20 -7.06
C PHE A 179 1.53 -12.55 -6.69
N VAL A 180 1.81 -12.75 -5.40
CA VAL A 180 2.20 -14.07 -4.87
C VAL A 180 1.34 -14.42 -3.67
N THR A 181 0.69 -15.58 -3.73
CA THR A 181 -0.19 -16.11 -2.69
C THR A 181 0.14 -17.54 -2.28
N ARG A 182 1.18 -18.15 -2.88
CA ARG A 182 1.52 -19.57 -2.71
C ARG A 182 1.99 -19.93 -1.30
N CYS A 183 3.12 -19.40 -0.86
CA CYS A 183 3.72 -19.72 0.44
C CYS A 183 4.50 -18.55 1.03
N LYS A 184 4.83 -18.66 2.32
CA LYS A 184 5.52 -17.62 3.08
C LYS A 184 6.98 -17.47 2.62
N GLU A 185 7.59 -18.56 2.19
CA GLU A 185 8.97 -18.62 1.71
C GLU A 185 9.14 -17.78 0.44
N ASP A 186 8.17 -17.83 -0.48
CA ASP A 186 8.20 -16.99 -1.68
C ASP A 186 8.07 -15.50 -1.35
N VAL A 187 7.16 -15.15 -0.44
CA VAL A 187 6.99 -13.78 0.03
C VAL A 187 8.27 -13.27 0.71
N ALA A 188 8.93 -14.10 1.51
CA ALA A 188 10.21 -13.76 2.13
C ALA A 188 11.35 -13.61 1.12
N ALA A 189 11.38 -14.45 0.06
CA ALA A 189 12.33 -14.31 -1.03
C ALA A 189 12.12 -12.99 -1.79
N LEU A 190 10.86 -12.66 -2.10
CA LEU A 190 10.51 -11.39 -2.73
C LEU A 190 10.84 -10.18 -1.86
N GLU A 191 10.59 -10.26 -0.54
CA GLU A 191 10.99 -9.24 0.42
C GLU A 191 12.49 -8.91 0.29
N GLY A 192 13.34 -9.93 0.19
CA GLY A 192 14.78 -9.74 -0.02
C GLY A 192 15.13 -9.08 -1.35
N ILE A 193 14.38 -9.38 -2.43
CA ILE A 193 14.59 -8.80 -3.76
C ILE A 193 14.19 -7.32 -3.81
N ILE A 194 13.08 -6.97 -3.16
CA ILE A 194 12.52 -5.61 -3.20
C ILE A 194 13.11 -4.68 -2.13
N GLN A 195 13.82 -5.22 -1.14
CA GLN A 195 14.40 -4.46 -0.04
C GLN A 195 15.30 -3.29 -0.49
N PRO A 196 16.21 -3.44 -1.49
CA PRO A 196 17.05 -2.33 -1.95
C PRO A 196 16.21 -1.16 -2.51
N ALA A 197 15.17 -1.45 -3.29
CA ALA A 197 14.29 -0.41 -3.82
C ALA A 197 13.53 0.33 -2.71
N ARG A 198 13.17 -0.36 -1.63
CA ARG A 198 12.54 0.29 -0.47
C ARG A 198 13.49 1.20 0.28
N GLU A 199 14.74 0.78 0.47
CA GLU A 199 15.77 1.61 1.10
C GLU A 199 16.03 2.87 0.28
N GLU A 200 16.07 2.76 -1.04
CA GLU A 200 16.14 3.91 -1.94
C GLU A 200 14.90 4.81 -1.81
N LEU A 201 13.69 4.25 -1.78
CA LEU A 201 12.46 5.03 -1.58
C LEU A 201 12.42 5.73 -0.23
N GLU A 202 12.87 5.10 0.84
CA GLU A 202 12.96 5.69 2.18
C GLU A 202 13.91 6.89 2.22
N GLN A 203 14.96 6.90 1.39
CA GLN A 203 15.88 8.05 1.27
C GLN A 203 15.25 9.22 0.50
N ILE A 204 14.33 8.93 -0.42
CA ILE A 204 13.58 9.95 -1.18
C ILE A 204 12.39 10.46 -0.36
N GLN A 205 11.87 9.62 0.54
CA GLN A 205 10.77 9.99 1.41
C GLN A 205 11.13 11.23 2.23
N THR A 206 10.26 12.21 2.06
CA THR A 206 10.49 13.59 2.44
C THR A 206 10.40 13.83 3.94
N TYR A 207 10.22 12.80 4.78
CA TYR A 207 9.97 12.99 6.20
C TYR A 207 10.91 12.15 7.05
N GLN A 208 11.82 12.83 7.76
CA GLN A 208 12.68 12.19 8.73
C GLN A 208 12.14 12.41 10.14
N ARG A 209 12.08 11.34 10.94
CA ARG A 209 11.84 11.48 12.38
C ARG A 209 13.16 11.83 13.08
N LEU A 210 13.23 13.01 13.68
CA LEU A 210 14.38 13.46 14.45
C LEU A 210 14.49 12.73 15.80
N PRO A 211 15.69 12.68 16.43
CA PRO A 211 15.90 12.03 17.72
C PRO A 211 15.01 12.57 18.84
N ASP A 212 14.59 13.82 18.73
CA ASP A 212 13.67 14.42 19.69
C ASP A 212 12.25 13.85 19.57
N GLY A 213 11.90 13.19 18.45
CA GLY A 213 10.59 12.62 18.12
C GLY A 213 9.70 13.50 17.22
N THR A 214 10.21 14.59 16.66
CA THR A 214 9.51 15.40 15.64
C THR A 214 9.71 14.78 14.26
N TYR A 215 8.80 15.07 13.33
CA TYR A 215 8.98 14.72 11.91
C TYR A 215 9.29 16.00 11.14
N GLU A 216 10.43 16.00 10.45
CA GLU A 216 10.89 17.12 9.64
C GLU A 216 10.84 16.77 8.16
N CYS A 217 10.42 17.75 7.35
CA CYS A 217 10.36 17.65 5.91
C CYS A 217 11.77 17.86 5.33
N THR A 218 12.37 16.87 4.68
CA THR A 218 13.76 16.90 4.18
C THR A 218 13.91 17.57 2.82
N THR A 219 12.82 17.79 2.07
CA THR A 219 12.89 18.68 0.90
C THR A 219 12.93 20.12 1.37
N GLY A 220 13.93 20.87 0.90
CA GLY A 220 13.99 22.34 0.99
C GLY A 220 12.92 23.06 0.17
N LEU A 221 11.71 22.50 0.10
CA LEU A 221 10.51 23.12 -0.46
C LEU A 221 9.99 24.16 0.53
N ASP A 222 9.63 25.32 0.00
CA ASP A 222 8.99 26.37 0.78
C ASP A 222 7.64 25.86 1.29
N CYS A 223 7.53 25.69 2.61
CA CYS A 223 6.30 25.28 3.28
C CYS A 223 5.13 26.23 2.97
N THR A 224 5.40 27.44 2.52
CA THR A 224 4.40 28.47 2.21
C THR A 224 3.53 28.10 1.01
N GLU A 225 4.07 27.34 0.05
CA GLU A 225 3.35 26.91 -1.16
C GLU A 225 2.93 25.43 -1.11
N CYS A 226 3.25 24.72 -0.02
CA CYS A 226 2.99 23.29 0.09
C CYS A 226 1.50 23.00 0.41
N PRO A 227 0.77 22.30 -0.48
CA PRO A 227 -0.65 21.99 -0.27
C PRO A 227 -0.89 21.07 0.94
N GLU A 228 0.12 20.31 1.36
CA GLU A 228 0.08 19.40 2.52
C GLU A 228 0.42 20.09 3.86
N LYS A 229 0.74 21.39 3.85
CA LYS A 229 1.07 22.17 5.05
C LYS A 229 0.00 22.05 6.16
N PRO A 230 -1.32 22.15 5.89
CA PRO A 230 -2.33 22.06 6.94
C PRO A 230 -2.32 20.71 7.65
N VAL A 231 -2.07 19.62 6.92
CA VAL A 231 -1.98 18.27 7.49
C VAL A 231 -0.71 18.14 8.34
N CYS A 232 0.42 18.66 7.86
CA CYS A 232 1.68 18.66 8.60
C CYS A 232 1.58 19.45 9.91
N ASP A 233 0.90 20.60 9.91
CA ASP A 233 0.71 21.43 11.09
C ASP A 233 -0.15 20.70 12.15
N ASN A 234 -1.23 20.05 11.72
CA ASN A 234 -2.07 19.24 12.61
C ASN A 234 -1.28 18.08 13.25
N ILE A 235 -0.42 17.41 12.48
CA ILE A 235 0.41 16.31 12.99
C ILE A 235 1.44 16.85 14.01
N ARG A 236 2.09 17.99 13.73
CA ARG A 236 3.03 18.63 14.66
C ARG A 236 2.36 19.04 15.96
N GLU A 237 1.14 19.55 15.90
CA GLU A 237 0.33 19.89 17.08
C GLU A 237 0.01 18.64 17.92
N ILE A 238 -0.41 17.54 17.28
CA ILE A 238 -0.66 16.28 17.99
C ILE A 238 0.61 15.73 18.66
N ILE A 239 1.76 15.86 17.99
CA ILE A 239 3.05 15.41 18.54
C ILE A 239 3.48 16.29 19.72
N SER A 240 3.30 17.61 19.66
CA SER A 240 3.64 18.51 20.76
C SER A 240 2.78 18.23 22.01
N ILE A 241 1.50 17.90 21.82
CA ILE A 241 0.60 17.46 22.89
C ILE A 241 1.10 16.17 23.56
N ARG A 242 1.73 15.26 22.81
CA ARG A 242 2.27 14.00 23.37
C ARG A 242 3.65 14.12 24.02
N LYS A 243 4.48 15.10 23.61
CA LYS A 243 5.83 15.31 24.16
C LYS A 243 5.87 16.23 25.38
N GLY A 244 4.93 17.17 25.50
CA GLY A 244 4.72 17.87 26.77
C GLY A 244 3.97 16.92 27.71
N ASP A 245 4.40 16.81 28.96
CA ASP A 245 3.81 15.98 30.02
C ASP A 245 2.32 16.31 30.31
N ARG A 246 1.44 16.04 29.35
CA ARG A 246 -0.01 16.24 29.43
C ARG A 246 -0.70 15.05 28.81
N ILE A 247 -0.72 13.94 29.56
CA ILE A 247 -1.70 12.88 29.35
C ILE A 247 -3.08 13.49 29.68
N ILE A 248 -3.82 13.89 28.65
CA ILE A 248 -5.24 14.26 28.82
C ILE A 248 -6.03 12.96 28.91
N THR A 249 -6.43 12.59 30.12
CA THR A 249 -7.42 11.53 30.34
C THR A 249 -8.80 12.06 29.98
N PHE A 250 -9.42 11.44 28.97
CA PHE A 250 -10.81 11.70 28.65
C PHE A 250 -11.71 10.99 29.68
N ALA A 251 -12.60 11.73 30.34
CA ALA A 251 -13.66 11.15 31.14
C ALA A 251 -14.61 10.35 30.23
N ARG A 252 -15.04 9.17 30.68
CA ARG A 252 -15.88 8.23 29.90
C ARG A 252 -17.29 8.74 29.56
N ASP A 253 -17.66 9.97 29.94
CA ASP A 253 -18.99 10.55 29.76
C ASP A 253 -19.06 11.68 28.72
N GLY A 254 -17.97 12.00 28.02
CA GLY A 254 -17.99 12.96 26.90
C GLY A 254 -18.08 14.44 27.30
N SER A 255 -17.81 14.79 28.56
CA SER A 255 -17.67 16.19 28.98
C SER A 255 -16.26 16.77 28.71
N ARG A 256 -16.15 18.09 28.47
CA ARG A 256 -14.90 18.80 28.11
C ARG A 256 -13.83 18.64 29.20
N PRO A 257 -12.55 18.43 28.84
CA PRO A 257 -11.47 18.27 29.81
C PRO A 257 -11.22 19.59 30.56
N THR A 258 -11.18 19.52 31.90
CA THR A 258 -10.72 20.63 32.76
C THR A 258 -9.21 20.58 32.94
N GLN A 259 -8.59 21.77 32.88
CA GLN A 259 -7.14 21.95 33.01
C GLN A 259 -6.76 21.99 34.48
N GLU A 260 -5.89 21.07 34.92
CA GLU A 260 -5.24 21.15 36.23
C GLU A 260 -3.74 21.32 36.00
N THR A 261 -3.20 22.47 36.40
CA THR A 261 -1.77 22.78 36.33
C THR A 261 -1.07 22.22 37.56
N ALA A 262 -0.20 21.23 37.38
CA ALA A 262 0.71 20.78 38.43
C ALA A 262 1.71 21.91 38.78
N LYS A 263 1.86 22.17 40.07
CA LYS A 263 2.84 23.12 40.63
C LYS A 263 4.26 22.54 40.48
N PRO A 264 5.27 23.34 40.14
CA PRO A 264 6.66 22.85 40.07
C PRO A 264 7.22 22.60 41.48
N GLU A 265 7.84 21.43 41.67
CA GLU A 265 8.68 21.11 42.84
C GLU A 265 10.03 21.83 42.70
N GLU A 266 10.45 22.54 43.76
CA GLU A 266 11.79 23.12 43.87
C GLU A 266 12.84 22.03 44.17
N PRO A 267 14.07 22.15 43.63
CA PRO A 267 15.14 21.19 43.92
C PRO A 267 15.76 21.45 45.30
N GLU A 268 15.78 20.41 46.15
CA GLU A 268 16.57 20.39 47.38
C GLU A 268 18.08 20.48 47.09
N LYS A 269 18.77 21.28 47.90
CA LYS A 269 20.22 21.55 47.87
C LYS A 269 21.06 20.41 48.41
#